data_AF-A0A661THB6-F1
#
_entry.id   AF-A0A661THB6-F1
#
_cell.length_a   1.000
_cell.length_b   1.000
_cell.length_c   1.000
_cell.angle_alpha   90.00
_cell.angle_beta   90.00
_cell.angle_gamma   90.00
#
_symmetry.space_group_name_H-M   'P 1'
#
loop_
_entity.id
_entity.type
_entity.pdbx_description
1 polymer ?
#
loop_
_entity_poly.entity_id
_entity_poly.type
_entity_poly.pdbx_seq_one_letter_code
_entity_poly.pdbx_strand_id
1 'polypeptide(L)'
;TIGILQVGGKRYLSLRSAAEISGYHKDYLGQLIRKGEIKAERIGSAWFIEEKVFKHFLKNSKRADKIFRQHHQLKISSRINEVWQSHLFAIRRFALVLFLLQLSYAE
;
A
#
# COMPACT_ATOMS: atom_id res chain seq x y z
N THR A 1 -1.14 17.27 25.99
CA THR A 1 0.21 16.92 26.46
C THR A 1 0.55 15.53 25.99
N ILE A 2 1.67 15.38 25.28
CA ILE A 2 2.15 14.11 24.72
C ILE A 2 2.61 13.25 25.90
N GLY A 3 1.90 12.17 26.21
CA GLY A 3 2.27 11.24 27.29
C GLY A 3 3.40 10.33 26.83
N ILE A 4 4.65 10.75 27.04
CA ILE A 4 5.83 9.92 26.85
C ILE A 4 6.28 9.44 28.23
N LEU A 5 6.48 8.14 28.38
CA LEU A 5 7.02 7.54 29.59
C LEU A 5 8.42 7.01 29.31
N GLN A 6 9.35 7.24 30.24
CA GLN A 6 10.70 6.70 30.16
C GLN A 6 10.94 5.82 31.38
N VAL A 7 11.17 4.52 31.14
CA VAL A 7 11.36 3.51 32.18
C VAL A 7 12.58 2.69 31.81
N GLY A 8 13.59 2.65 32.70
CA GLY A 8 14.80 1.84 32.49
C GLY A 8 15.55 2.11 31.19
N GLY A 9 15.57 3.37 30.72
CA GLY A 9 16.20 3.76 29.45
C GLY A 9 15.38 3.44 28.19
N LYS A 10 14.20 2.82 28.32
CA LYS A 10 13.27 2.60 27.22
C LYS A 10 12.21 3.70 27.18
N ARG A 11 11.86 4.12 25.97
CA ARG A 11 10.82 5.13 25.72
C ARG A 11 9.54 4.45 25.29
N TYR A 12 8.45 4.85 25.95
CA TYR A 12 7.11 4.34 25.73
C TYR A 12 6.20 5.49 25.32
N LEU A 13 5.39 5.23 24.29
CA LEU A 13 4.44 6.16 23.72
C LEU A 13 3.03 5.81 24.17
N SER A 14 2.29 6.79 24.67
CA SER A 14 0.85 6.62 24.81
C SER A 14 0.19 6.38 23.44
N LEU A 15 -0.97 5.72 23.45
CA LEU A 15 -1.81 5.55 22.26
C LEU A 15 -2.10 6.87 21.52
N ARG A 16 -2.29 7.98 22.26
CA ARG A 16 -2.51 9.31 21.68
C ARG A 16 -1.27 9.81 20.93
N SER A 17 -0.10 9.70 21.56
CA SER A 17 1.17 10.09 20.93
C SER A 17 1.48 9.23 19.71
N ALA A 18 1.23 7.92 19.79
CA ALA A 18 1.41 7.01 18.66
C ALA A 18 0.46 7.35 17.50
N ALA A 19 -0.78 7.75 17.79
CA ALA A 19 -1.74 8.21 16.78
C ALA A 19 -1.26 9.50 16.08
N GLU A 20 -0.83 10.50 16.85
CA GLU A 20 -0.30 11.76 16.31
C GLU A 20 0.97 11.54 15.45
N ILE A 21 1.86 10.63 15.85
CA ILE A 21 3.11 10.34 15.11
C ILE A 21 2.85 9.55 13.82
N SER A 22 1.92 8.59 13.85
CA SER A 22 1.67 7.69 12.72
C SER A 22 0.60 8.19 11.76
N GLY A 23 -0.27 9.10 12.21
CA GLY A 23 -1.51 9.47 11.51
C GLY A 23 -2.61 8.41 11.62
N TYR A 24 -2.38 7.29 12.31
CA TYR A 24 -3.41 6.27 12.53
C TYR A 24 -4.38 6.67 13.64
N HIS A 25 -5.63 6.20 13.53
CA HIS A 25 -6.62 6.41 14.58
C HIS A 25 -6.25 5.63 15.86
N LYS A 26 -6.54 6.23 17.02
CA LYS A 26 -6.25 5.63 18.33
C LYS A 26 -6.89 4.24 18.49
N ASP A 27 -8.11 4.08 18.02
CA ASP A 27 -8.85 2.82 18.13
C ASP A 27 -8.25 1.73 17.24
N TYR A 28 -7.73 2.10 16.07
CA TYR A 28 -7.04 1.16 15.19
C TYR A 28 -5.77 0.63 15.85
N LEU A 29 -4.96 1.52 16.44
CA LEU A 29 -3.80 1.11 17.22
C LEU A 29 -4.20 0.21 18.40
N GLY A 30 -5.32 0.50 19.08
CA GLY A 30 -5.87 -0.35 20.13
C GLY A 30 -6.32 -1.73 19.64
N GLN A 31 -6.88 -1.82 18.43
CA GLN A 31 -7.22 -3.10 17.81
C GLN A 31 -5.97 -3.93 17.51
N LEU A 32 -4.92 -3.30 16.98
CA LEU A 32 -3.64 -3.97 16.70
C LEU A 32 -2.99 -4.53 17.97
N ILE A 33 -3.04 -3.77 19.07
CA ILE A 33 -2.55 -4.23 20.38
C ILE A 33 -3.34 -5.46 20.83
N ARG A 34 -4.68 -5.43 20.76
CA ARG A 34 -5.54 -6.57 21.16
C ARG A 34 -5.33 -7.81 20.29
N LYS A 35 -5.00 -7.63 19.01
CA LYS A 35 -4.65 -8.71 18.09
C LYS A 35 -3.23 -9.27 18.33
N GLY A 36 -2.41 -8.61 19.13
CA GLY A 36 -1.02 -9.01 19.39
C GLY A 36 -0.02 -8.57 18.30
N GLU A 37 -0.47 -7.77 17.32
CA GLU A 37 0.36 -7.28 16.21
C GLU A 37 1.39 -6.24 16.66
N ILE A 38 1.05 -5.46 17.69
CA ILE A 38 1.93 -4.48 18.30
C ILE A 38 2.07 -4.81 19.77
N LYS A 39 3.31 -5.05 20.21
CA LYS A 39 3.63 -5.23 21.63
C LYS A 39 3.42 -3.92 22.37
N ALA A 40 2.52 -3.93 23.35
CA ALA A 40 2.23 -2.81 24.22
C ALA A 40 2.08 -3.29 25.67
N GLU A 41 2.36 -2.40 26.61
CA GLU A 41 2.22 -2.63 28.04
C GLU A 41 1.10 -1.77 28.59
N ARG A 42 0.31 -2.33 29.51
CA ARG A 42 -0.75 -1.59 30.19
C ARG A 42 -0.18 -1.00 31.49
N ILE A 43 -0.21 0.32 31.59
CA ILE A 43 0.24 1.05 32.78
C ILE A 43 -0.99 1.82 33.31
N GLY A 44 -1.49 1.38 34.47
CA GLY A 44 -2.79 1.82 34.99
C GLY A 44 -3.95 1.47 34.04
N SER A 45 -4.69 2.49 33.60
CA SER A 45 -5.81 2.30 32.66
C SER A 45 -5.44 2.53 31.19
N ALA A 46 -4.19 2.91 30.88
CA ALA A 46 -3.77 3.26 29.54
C ALA A 46 -2.78 2.24 28.95
N TRP A 47 -2.82 2.09 27.63
CA TRP A 47 -1.86 1.30 26.87
C TRP A 47 -0.69 2.16 26.39
N PHE A 48 0.51 1.61 26.51
CA PHE A 48 1.76 2.22 26.12
C PHE A 48 2.53 1.29 25.19
N ILE A 49 2.99 1.83 24.08
CA ILE A 49 3.74 1.09 23.07
C ILE A 49 5.22 1.47 23.19
N GLU A 50 6.11 0.48 23.24
CA GLU A 50 7.56 0.77 23.18
C GLU A 50 7.90 1.42 21.83
N GLU A 51 8.56 2.57 21.86
CA GLU A 51 8.84 3.36 20.66
C GLU A 51 9.63 2.57 19.60
N LYS A 52 10.58 1.72 20.03
CA LYS A 52 11.38 0.88 19.13
C LYS A 52 10.50 -0.11 18.36
N VAL A 53 9.58 -0.76 19.06
CA VAL A 53 8.61 -1.69 18.46
C VAL A 53 7.69 -0.94 17.50
N PHE A 54 7.19 0.24 17.91
CA PHE A 54 6.31 1.04 17.07
C PHE A 54 6.99 1.49 15.76
N LYS A 55 8.24 1.96 15.83
CA LYS A 55 9.01 2.33 14.65
C LYS A 55 9.24 1.15 13.70
N HIS A 56 9.51 -0.04 14.25
CA HIS A 56 9.64 -1.25 13.45
C HIS A 56 8.33 -1.60 12.73
N PHE A 57 7.20 -1.53 13.44
CA PHE A 57 5.87 -1.72 12.86
C PHE A 57 5.61 -0.76 11.69
N LEU A 58 5.83 0.56 11.88
CA LEU A 58 5.62 1.56 10.82
C LEU A 58 6.49 1.31 9.59
N LYS A 59 7.75 0.87 9.80
CA LYS A 59 8.65 0.53 8.68
C LYS A 59 8.12 -0.67 7.89
N ASN A 60 7.56 -1.66 8.56
CA ASN A 60 6.99 -2.84 7.92
C ASN A 60 5.70 -2.50 7.18
N SER A 61 4.80 -1.70 7.75
CA SER A 61 3.59 -1.23 7.06
C SER A 61 3.93 -0.48 5.77
N LYS A 62 4.89 0.46 5.82
CA LYS A 62 5.31 1.21 4.63
C LYS A 62 5.95 0.33 3.55
N ARG A 63 6.67 -0.72 3.95
CA ARG A 63 7.23 -1.71 3.01
C ARG A 63 6.12 -2.50 2.34
N ALA A 64 5.15 -2.98 3.11
CA ALA A 64 3.99 -3.70 2.57
C ALA A 64 3.22 -2.82 1.58
N ASP A 65 2.97 -1.55 1.91
CA ASP A 65 2.32 -0.60 1.01
C ASP A 65 3.10 -0.37 -0.29
N LYS A 66 4.43 -0.26 -0.21
CA LYS A 66 5.29 -0.08 -1.38
C LYS A 66 5.25 -1.30 -2.29
N ILE A 67 5.37 -2.50 -1.71
CA ILE A 67 5.29 -3.77 -2.46
C ILE A 67 3.92 -3.89 -3.12
N PHE A 68 2.84 -3.61 -2.39
CA PHE A 68 1.48 -3.65 -2.91
C PHE A 68 1.28 -2.66 -4.08
N ARG A 69 1.71 -1.40 -3.91
CA ARG A 69 1.65 -0.39 -4.98
C ARG A 69 2.43 -0.80 -6.22
N GLN A 70 3.65 -1.34 -6.05
CA GLN A 70 4.46 -1.83 -7.15
C GLN A 70 3.79 -3.00 -7.88
N HIS A 71 3.28 -3.99 -7.13
CA HIS A 71 2.56 -5.13 -7.69
C HIS A 71 1.29 -4.70 -8.44
N HIS A 72 0.56 -3.72 -7.91
CA HIS A 72 -0.65 -3.20 -8.55
C HIS A 72 -0.35 -2.41 -9.84
N GLN A 73 0.74 -1.62 -9.85
CA GLN A 73 1.21 -0.95 -11.08
C GLN A 73 1.59 -1.96 -12.18
N LEU A 74 2.22 -3.08 -11.82
CA LEU A 74 2.55 -4.14 -12.79
C LEU A 74 1.31 -4.81 -13.38
N LYS A 75 0.27 -5.03 -12.56
CA LYS A 75 -1.01 -5.62 -13.00
C LYS A 75 -1.84 -4.69 -13.87
N ILE A 76 -1.76 -3.37 -13.64
CA ILE A 76 -2.40 -2.36 -14.50
C ILE A 76 -1.68 -2.28 -15.85
N SER A 77 -0.35 -2.26 -15.87
CA SER A 77 0.46 -2.23 -17.10
C SER A 77 0.17 -3.42 -18.04
N SER A 78 0.11 -4.64 -17.50
CA SER A 78 -0.19 -5.83 -18.31
C SER A 78 -1.60 -5.82 -18.89
N ARG A 79 -2.58 -5.34 -18.11
CA ARG A 79 -3.98 -5.23 -18.55
C ARG A 79 -4.18 -4.15 -19.62
N ILE A 80 -3.39 -3.07 -19.59
CA ILE A 80 -3.42 -2.06 -20.65
C ILE A 80 -2.89 -2.66 -21.96
N ASN A 81 -1.80 -3.43 -21.93
CA ASN A 81 -1.24 -4.06 -23.12
C ASN A 81 -2.19 -5.08 -23.78
N GLU A 82 -3.00 -5.80 -23.02
CA GLU A 82 -4.00 -6.74 -23.57
C GLU A 82 -5.11 -6.02 -24.34
N VAL A 83 -5.59 -4.87 -23.86
CA VAL A 83 -6.68 -4.11 -24.49
C VAL A 83 -6.24 -3.40 -25.77
N TRP A 84 -4.98 -2.94 -25.85
CA TRP A 84 -4.43 -2.31 -27.06
C TRP A 84 -4.13 -3.32 -28.18
N GLN A 85 -3.80 -4.57 -27.86
CA GLN A 85 -3.60 -5.62 -28.87
C GLN A 85 -4.89 -5.92 -29.63
N SER A 86 -6.04 -5.96 -28.95
CA SER A 86 -7.34 -6.21 -29.60
C SER A 86 -7.73 -5.13 -30.61
N HIS A 87 -7.34 -3.87 -30.40
CA HIS A 87 -7.61 -2.76 -31.32
C HIS A 87 -6.58 -2.65 -32.45
N LEU A 88 -5.28 -2.85 -32.18
CA LEU A 88 -4.24 -2.83 -33.24
C LEU A 88 -4.44 -3.97 -34.26
N PHE A 89 -4.94 -5.13 -33.83
CA PHE A 89 -5.29 -6.23 -34.74
C PHE A 89 -6.45 -5.88 -35.68
N ALA A 90 -7.48 -5.17 -35.20
CA ALA A 90 -8.60 -4.75 -36.01
C ALA A 90 -8.20 -3.69 -37.06
N ILE A 91 -7.39 -2.70 -36.65
CA ILE A 91 -6.89 -1.64 -37.54
C ILE A 91 -5.93 -2.22 -38.60
N ARG A 92 -5.00 -3.11 -38.22
CA ARG A 92 -4.09 -3.78 -39.18
C ARG A 92 -4.84 -4.67 -40.17
N ARG A 93 -5.92 -5.34 -39.74
CA ARG A 93 -6.72 -6.21 -40.61
C ARG A 93 -7.58 -5.41 -41.60
N PHE A 94 -8.09 -4.25 -41.20
CA PHE A 94 -8.81 -3.35 -42.10
C PHE A 94 -7.90 -2.71 -43.16
N ALA A 95 -6.71 -2.26 -42.76
CA ALA A 95 -5.74 -1.65 -43.68
C ALA A 95 -5.27 -2.63 -44.77
N LEU A 96 -5.09 -3.91 -44.42
CA LEU A 96 -4.68 -4.95 -45.36
C LEU A 96 -5.78 -5.25 -46.39
N VAL A 97 -7.05 -5.30 -45.97
CA VAL A 97 -8.19 -5.51 -46.88
C VAL A 97 -8.34 -4.34 -47.86
N LEU A 98 -8.21 -3.10 -47.38
CA LEU A 98 -8.25 -1.91 -48.25
C LEU A 98 -7.09 -1.88 -49.24
N PHE A 99 -5.89 -2.30 -48.81
CA PHE A 99 -4.72 -2.40 -49.69
C PHE A 99 -4.88 -3.48 -50.77
N LEU A 100 -5.44 -4.64 -50.44
CA LEU A 100 -5.71 -5.70 -51.43
C LEU A 100 -6.82 -5.33 -52.41
N LEU A 101 -7.85 -4.58 -51.97
CA LEU A 101 -8.88 -4.04 -52.85
C LEU A 101 -8.26 -3.05 -53.86
N GLN A 102 -7.36 -2.17 -53.43
CA GLN A 102 -6.66 -1.26 -54.34
C GLN A 102 -5.87 -1.99 -55.44
N LEU A 103 -5.26 -3.14 -55.12
CA LEU A 103 -4.56 -3.97 -56.11
C LEU A 103 -5.52 -4.66 -57.08
N SER A 104 -6.69 -5.10 -56.62
CA SER A 104 -7.71 -5.74 -57.47
C SER A 104 -8.41 -4.76 -58.43
N TYR A 105 -8.43 -3.47 -58.14
CA TYR A 105 -9.00 -2.43 -59.01
C TYR A 105 -8.00 -1.87 -60.03
N ALA A 106 -6.74 -2.30 -59.97
CA ALA A 106 -5.66 -1.82 -60.84
C ALA A 106 -5.35 -2.76 -62.03
N GLU A 107 -6.11 -3.86 -62.18
CA GLU A 107 -6.16 -4.74 -63.35
C GLU A 107 -7.41 -4.45 -64.19
#